data_AF-A0A4Q3ULD5-F1
#
_entry.id   AF-A0A4Q3ULD5-F1
#
_cell.length_a   1.000
_cell.length_b   1.000
_cell.length_c   1.000
_cell.angle_alpha   90.00
_cell.angle_beta   90.00
_cell.angle_gamma   90.00
#
_symmetry.space_group_name_H-M   'P 1'
#
loop_
_entity.id
_entity.type
_entity.pdbx_description
1 polymer ?
#
loop_
_entity_poly.entity_id
_entity_poly.type
_entity_poly.pdbx_seq_one_letter_code
_entity_poly.pdbx_strand_id
1 'polypeptide(L)'
;MPPNDVGEKAELARLKAKIATVQDRDIRAALQARIDELSAKVAAEPEVEEVAEPEELPPPPTPEQAEQAERLVRQAVLEKRRGNKEAVTKLLQEAVAVAPGAPATLEALGDDFAERRRTKEALEYYRRAKELDPKNVGLERKHAELALRVGMAGSIEDQMRANLSDSWFIGQGDNTASLGTARLLSFIAPGLGHLVLGRTAAGFGLLGTWIACMVWLLIQHNDVAGLVKMILGGRGNFGGGIFPPLLIAIITLFMAVGSLSGGRSAARKAKPKAHPKPPVDLPFE
;
A
#
# COMPACT_ATOMS: atom_id res chain seq x y z
N MET A 1 -4.61 13.25 8.15
CA MET A 1 -4.18 13.09 6.75
C MET A 1 -2.71 13.44 6.74
N PRO A 2 -1.78 12.48 6.57
CA PRO A 2 -0.34 12.78 6.56
C PRO A 2 0.00 13.62 5.32
N PRO A 3 1.07 14.46 5.36
CA PRO A 3 1.52 15.21 4.19
C PRO A 3 2.04 14.23 3.14
N ASN A 4 1.37 14.23 1.99
CA ASN A 4 1.50 13.25 0.90
C ASN A 4 2.71 13.55 0.00
N ASP A 5 3.57 14.51 0.37
CA ASP A 5 4.51 15.21 -0.51
C ASP A 5 5.55 14.26 -1.14
N VAL A 6 5.96 13.22 -0.41
CA VAL A 6 6.89 12.19 -0.92
C VAL A 6 6.18 11.25 -1.91
N GLY A 7 4.91 10.94 -1.64
CA GLY A 7 4.06 10.16 -2.54
C GLY A 7 3.74 10.91 -3.84
N GLU A 8 3.41 12.20 -3.73
CA GLU A 8 3.05 13.05 -4.87
C GLU A 8 4.25 13.34 -5.78
N LYS A 9 5.45 13.58 -5.22
CA LYS A 9 6.70 13.70 -6.00
C LYS A 9 7.07 12.40 -6.71
N ALA A 10 6.92 11.25 -6.04
CA ALA A 10 7.18 9.93 -6.64
C ALA A 10 6.15 9.57 -7.73
N GLU A 11 4.88 9.93 -7.53
CA GLU A 11 3.81 9.72 -8.50
C GLU A 11 4.02 10.60 -9.75
N LEU A 12 4.40 11.86 -9.57
CA LEU A 12 4.78 12.76 -10.65
C LEU A 12 5.96 12.22 -11.48
N ALA A 13 7.01 11.70 -10.82
CA ALA A 13 8.15 11.08 -11.51
C ALA A 13 7.73 9.85 -12.33
N ARG A 14 6.85 9.01 -11.77
CA ARG A 14 6.31 7.83 -12.45
C ARG A 14 5.46 8.20 -13.66
N LEU A 15 4.61 9.23 -13.54
CA LEU A 15 3.76 9.69 -14.65
C LEU A 15 4.60 10.30 -15.79
N LYS A 16 5.65 11.08 -15.46
CA LYS A 16 6.62 11.60 -16.45
C LYS A 16 7.41 10.49 -17.16
N ALA A 17 7.72 9.39 -16.48
CA ALA A 17 8.31 8.23 -17.14
C ALA A 17 7.30 7.50 -18.04
N LYS A 18 6.05 7.38 -17.60
CA LYS A 18 5.00 6.66 -18.33
C LYS A 18 4.56 7.38 -19.60
N ILE A 19 4.45 8.71 -19.58
CA ILE A 19 4.07 9.50 -20.75
C ILE A 19 5.08 9.38 -21.92
N ALA A 20 6.36 9.11 -21.62
CA ALA A 20 7.38 8.87 -22.64
C ALA A 20 7.20 7.54 -23.40
N THR A 21 6.48 6.59 -22.81
CA THR A 21 6.26 5.25 -23.38
C THR A 21 4.90 5.08 -24.07
N VAL A 22 3.98 6.02 -23.87
CA VAL A 22 2.62 5.95 -24.40
C VAL A 22 2.54 6.66 -25.75
N GLN A 23 2.15 5.91 -26.79
CA GLN A 23 2.01 6.42 -28.16
C GLN A 23 0.59 6.96 -28.45
N ASP A 24 -0.40 6.53 -27.68
CA ASP A 24 -1.79 6.96 -27.84
C ASP A 24 -1.95 8.43 -27.45
N ARG A 25 -2.52 9.23 -28.38
CA ARG A 25 -2.66 10.68 -28.24
C ARG A 25 -3.59 11.07 -27.08
N ASP A 26 -4.69 10.34 -26.90
CA ASP A 26 -5.72 10.71 -25.92
C ASP A 26 -5.26 10.36 -24.50
N ILE A 27 -4.59 9.21 -24.36
CA ILE A 27 -3.97 8.80 -23.08
C ILE A 27 -2.82 9.74 -22.71
N ARG A 28 -2.04 10.19 -23.70
CA ARG A 28 -0.95 11.16 -23.47
C ARG A 28 -1.49 12.50 -22.97
N ALA A 29 -2.59 13.00 -23.54
CA ALA A 29 -3.24 14.22 -23.10
C ALA A 29 -3.78 14.11 -21.66
N ALA A 30 -4.41 12.99 -21.31
CA ALA A 30 -4.89 12.73 -19.96
C ALA A 30 -3.75 12.64 -18.93
N LEU A 31 -2.64 11.98 -19.28
CA LEU A 31 -1.45 11.89 -18.42
C LEU A 31 -0.80 13.27 -18.21
N GLN A 32 -0.73 14.09 -19.27
CA GLN A 32 -0.16 15.43 -19.19
C GLN A 32 -0.98 16.31 -18.23
N ALA A 33 -2.31 16.32 -18.35
CA ALA A 33 -3.17 17.09 -17.46
C ALA A 33 -2.99 16.70 -15.98
N ARG A 34 -2.78 15.40 -15.69
CA ARG A 34 -2.54 14.93 -14.32
C ARG A 34 -1.17 15.31 -13.80
N ILE A 35 -0.14 15.30 -14.65
CA ILE A 35 1.21 15.80 -14.32
C ILE A 35 1.14 17.29 -13.99
N ASP A 36 0.39 18.07 -14.78
CA ASP A 36 0.26 19.51 -14.58
C ASP A 36 -0.46 19.81 -13.25
N GLU A 37 -1.53 19.08 -12.93
CA GLU A 37 -2.23 19.19 -11.64
C GLU A 37 -1.33 18.84 -10.43
N LEU A 38 -0.58 17.73 -10.51
CA LEU A 38 0.33 17.30 -9.44
C LEU A 38 1.52 18.24 -9.30
N SER A 39 2.07 18.73 -10.41
CA SER A 39 3.17 19.70 -10.37
C SER A 39 2.74 21.04 -9.79
N ALA A 40 1.53 21.49 -10.08
CA ALA A 40 0.94 22.68 -9.46
C ALA A 40 0.71 22.49 -7.96
N LYS A 41 0.31 21.29 -7.51
CA LYS A 41 0.16 20.97 -6.08
C LYS A 41 1.50 20.96 -5.35
N VAL A 42 2.51 20.30 -5.93
CA VAL A 42 3.88 20.28 -5.38
C VAL A 42 4.52 21.68 -5.36
N ALA A 43 4.13 22.57 -6.27
CA ALA A 43 4.62 23.96 -6.31
C ALA A 43 3.80 24.94 -5.44
N ALA A 44 2.53 24.63 -5.15
CA ALA A 44 1.64 25.47 -4.34
C ALA A 44 1.74 25.16 -2.84
N GLU A 45 2.28 24.00 -2.47
CA GLU A 45 2.80 23.80 -1.13
C GLU A 45 3.99 24.76 -0.95
N PRO A 46 3.97 25.67 0.04
CA PRO A 46 5.14 26.46 0.32
C PRO A 46 6.27 25.46 0.59
N GLU A 47 7.35 25.58 -0.17
CA GLU A 47 8.65 25.05 0.27
C GLU A 47 8.75 25.41 1.74
N VAL A 48 8.56 24.42 2.61
CA VAL A 48 8.94 24.54 4.00
C VAL A 48 10.39 24.96 3.90
N GLU A 49 10.65 26.19 4.31
CA GLU A 49 11.99 26.79 4.39
C GLU A 49 12.97 25.66 4.51
N GLU A 50 13.71 25.44 3.42
CA GLU A 50 14.88 24.62 3.41
C GLU A 50 15.76 25.24 4.49
N VAL A 51 15.62 24.72 5.72
CA VAL A 51 16.43 25.12 6.86
C VAL A 51 17.81 24.73 6.42
N ALA A 52 18.53 25.76 5.98
CA ALA A 52 19.86 25.78 5.44
C ALA A 52 20.64 24.52 5.82
N GLU A 53 21.23 23.89 4.80
CA GLU A 53 22.45 23.12 4.99
C GLU A 53 23.30 23.79 6.09
N PRO A 54 23.72 23.06 7.13
CA PRO A 54 24.92 23.45 7.83
C PRO A 54 26.07 22.82 7.02
N GLU A 55 26.95 23.56 6.36
CA GLU A 55 27.82 24.57 6.98
C GLU A 55 28.17 24.11 8.40
N GLU A 56 29.32 23.44 8.56
CA GLU A 56 29.98 23.02 9.81
C GLU A 56 29.09 22.89 11.07
N LEU A 57 29.05 21.67 11.64
CA LEU A 57 28.43 21.38 12.95
C LEU A 57 28.49 22.61 13.88
N PRO A 58 27.33 23.13 14.35
CA PRO A 58 27.30 24.40 15.07
C PRO A 58 28.29 24.36 16.22
N PRO A 59 29.08 25.43 16.40
CA PRO A 59 30.13 25.44 17.42
C PRO A 59 29.52 25.09 18.78
N PRO A 60 30.25 24.33 19.62
CA PRO A 60 29.76 23.96 20.93
C PRO A 60 29.33 25.22 21.68
N PRO A 61 28.11 25.25 22.23
CA PRO A 61 27.55 26.46 22.82
C PRO A 61 28.41 26.92 23.99
N THR A 62 28.53 28.24 24.14
CA THR A 62 29.18 28.80 25.34
C THR A 62 28.40 28.39 26.60
N PRO A 63 29.06 28.27 27.77
CA PRO A 63 28.39 27.87 29.01
C PRO A 63 27.16 28.71 29.35
N GLU A 64 27.20 30.02 29.05
CA GLU A 64 26.08 30.94 29.26
C GLU A 64 24.89 30.66 28.32
N GLN A 65 25.16 30.37 27.03
CA GLN A 65 24.14 29.99 26.05
C GLN A 65 23.50 28.64 26.39
N ALA A 66 24.32 27.67 26.83
CA ALA A 66 23.83 26.37 27.26
C ALA A 66 22.91 26.49 28.48
N GLU A 67 23.27 27.31 29.47
CA GLU A 67 22.43 27.55 30.64
C GLU A 67 21.13 28.28 30.29
N GLN A 68 21.19 29.28 29.39
CA GLN A 68 20.01 29.97 28.91
C GLN A 68 19.06 29.04 28.14
N ALA A 69 19.59 28.19 27.26
CA ALA A 69 18.81 27.18 26.56
C ALA A 69 18.20 26.15 27.53
N GLU A 70 18.94 25.73 28.55
CA GLU A 70 18.42 24.81 29.58
C GLU A 70 17.26 25.44 30.37
N ARG A 71 17.34 26.73 30.71
CA ARG A 71 16.25 27.46 31.36
C ARG A 71 14.98 27.46 30.48
N LEU A 72 15.14 27.70 29.18
CA LEU A 72 14.02 27.66 28.22
C LEU A 72 13.42 26.25 28.10
N VAL A 73 14.26 25.21 28.05
CA VAL A 73 13.81 23.80 28.04
C VAL A 73 13.03 23.47 29.32
N ARG A 74 13.51 23.90 30.50
CA ARG A 74 12.78 23.72 31.77
C ARG A 74 11.41 24.40 31.74
N GLN A 75 11.33 25.60 31.19
CA GLN A 75 10.05 26.30 31.02
C GLN A 75 9.11 25.55 30.05
N ALA A 76 9.65 25.03 28.94
CA ALA A 76 8.89 24.22 28.00
C ALA A 76 8.32 22.96 28.67
N VAL A 77 9.07 22.28 29.54
CA VAL A 77 8.57 21.13 30.31
C VAL A 77 7.40 21.52 31.23
N LEU A 78 7.43 22.71 31.83
CA LEU A 78 6.31 23.21 32.64
C LEU A 78 5.06 23.48 31.79
N GLU A 79 5.22 24.14 30.64
CA GLU A 79 4.12 24.39 29.70
C GLU A 79 3.56 23.09 29.10
N LYS A 80 4.40 22.08 28.89
CA LYS A 80 3.99 20.75 28.46
C LYS A 80 3.07 20.08 29.48
N ARG A 81 3.37 20.20 30.79
CA ARG A 81 2.49 19.72 31.86
C ARG A 81 1.17 20.47 31.93
N ARG A 82 1.14 21.73 31.49
CA ARG A 82 -0.08 22.56 31.38
C ARG A 82 -0.90 22.26 30.13
N GLY A 83 -0.37 21.47 29.19
CA GLY A 83 -1.03 21.13 27.93
C GLY A 83 -0.89 22.18 26.83
N ASN A 84 -0.09 23.24 27.05
CA ASN A 84 0.08 24.35 26.11
C ASN A 84 1.09 24.00 25.02
N LYS A 85 0.68 23.15 24.06
CA LYS A 85 1.54 22.62 23.00
C LYS A 85 2.21 23.72 22.16
N GLU A 86 1.50 24.78 21.79
CA GLU A 86 2.08 25.86 20.97
C GLU A 86 3.22 26.59 21.68
N ALA A 87 3.04 26.88 22.98
CA ALA A 87 4.08 27.49 23.81
C ALA A 87 5.30 26.59 23.96
N VAL A 88 5.11 25.27 24.08
CA VAL A 88 6.21 24.29 24.16
C VAL A 88 7.10 24.36 22.93
N THR A 89 6.53 24.30 21.73
CA THR A 89 7.32 24.32 20.49
C THR A 89 8.07 25.64 20.34
N LYS A 90 7.40 26.76 20.65
CA LYS A 90 8.03 28.08 20.58
C LYS A 90 9.23 28.19 21.53
N LEU A 91 9.05 27.78 22.80
CA LEU A 91 10.13 27.80 23.80
C LEU A 91 11.30 26.87 23.42
N LEU A 92 11.02 25.70 22.84
CA LEU A 92 12.06 24.78 22.39
C LEU A 92 12.78 25.29 21.14
N GLN A 93 12.08 25.96 20.21
CA GLN A 93 12.71 26.61 19.06
C GLN A 93 13.59 27.79 19.48
N GLU A 94 13.14 28.60 20.43
CA GLU A 94 13.96 29.65 21.05
C GLU A 94 15.20 29.06 21.73
N ALA A 95 15.06 27.93 22.43
CA ALA A 95 16.19 27.24 23.04
C ALA A 95 17.22 26.75 22.00
N VAL A 96 16.76 26.19 20.88
CA VAL A 96 17.64 25.77 19.77
C VAL A 96 18.30 26.98 19.11
N ALA A 97 17.61 28.12 18.98
CA ALA A 97 18.19 29.34 18.44
C ALA A 97 19.30 29.92 19.33
N VAL A 98 19.16 29.80 20.66
CA VAL A 98 20.17 30.25 21.62
C VAL A 98 21.38 29.31 21.67
N ALA A 99 21.14 27.99 21.58
CA ALA A 99 22.20 26.98 21.64
C ALA A 99 22.00 25.89 20.56
N PRO A 100 22.33 26.18 19.28
CA PRO A 100 22.14 25.24 18.18
C PRO A 100 23.05 24.01 18.27
N GLY A 101 24.18 24.12 18.97
CA GLY A 101 25.13 23.02 19.24
C GLY A 101 24.84 22.23 20.52
N ALA A 102 23.70 22.45 21.20
CA ALA A 102 23.34 21.70 22.39
C ALA A 102 22.53 20.42 22.03
N PRO A 103 23.10 19.21 22.15
CA PRO A 103 22.40 17.98 21.78
C PRO A 103 21.15 17.74 22.64
N ALA A 104 21.16 18.12 23.92
CA ALA A 104 20.02 17.99 24.82
C ALA A 104 18.81 18.86 24.40
N THR A 105 19.06 20.04 23.83
CA THR A 105 17.99 20.94 23.37
C THR A 105 17.34 20.43 22.09
N LEU A 106 18.16 19.91 21.17
CA LEU A 106 17.69 19.25 19.95
C LEU A 106 16.93 17.95 20.26
N GLU A 107 17.37 17.19 21.26
CA GLU A 107 16.65 16.02 21.77
C GLU A 107 15.27 16.40 22.30
N ALA A 108 15.16 17.45 23.13
CA ALA A 108 13.88 17.90 23.68
C ALA A 108 12.89 18.35 22.60
N LEU A 109 13.38 19.00 21.54
CA LEU A 109 12.57 19.38 20.38
C LEU A 109 12.15 18.15 19.56
N GLY A 110 13.05 17.18 19.37
CA GLY A 110 12.74 15.89 18.74
C GLY A 110 11.68 15.09 19.50
N ASP A 111 11.74 15.07 20.83
CA ASP A 111 10.74 14.42 21.70
C ASP A 111 9.35 15.06 21.52
N ASP A 112 9.26 16.39 21.49
CA ASP A 112 7.99 17.12 21.26
C ASP A 112 7.41 16.80 19.87
N PHE A 113 8.24 16.76 18.83
CA PHE A 113 7.80 16.38 17.48
C PHE A 113 7.36 14.90 17.40
N ALA A 114 8.08 14.00 18.07
CA ALA A 114 7.74 12.58 18.11
C ALA A 114 6.38 12.34 18.80
N GLU A 115 6.11 13.03 19.91
CA GLU A 115 4.81 12.98 20.61
C GLU A 115 3.65 13.51 19.77
N ARG A 116 3.93 14.51 18.91
CA ARG A 116 2.95 15.08 17.96
C ARG A 116 2.78 14.25 16.70
N ARG A 117 3.43 13.08 16.60
CA ARG A 117 3.46 12.23 15.40
C ARG A 117 4.06 12.92 14.17
N ARG A 118 4.85 13.98 14.36
CA ARG A 118 5.62 14.64 13.30
C ARG A 118 6.95 13.90 13.14
N THR A 119 6.86 12.66 12.65
CA THR A 119 7.95 11.70 12.75
C THR A 119 9.17 12.04 11.89
N LYS A 120 8.97 12.68 10.73
CA LYS A 120 10.07 13.10 9.84
C LYS A 120 10.97 14.13 10.52
N GLU A 121 10.37 15.16 11.10
CA GLU A 121 11.09 16.23 11.79
C GLU A 121 11.80 15.71 13.04
N ALA A 122 11.12 14.86 13.82
CA ALA A 122 11.73 14.24 14.99
C ALA A 122 12.99 13.42 14.63
N LEU A 123 12.97 12.68 13.51
CA LEU A 123 14.14 11.96 13.02
C LEU A 123 15.29 12.91 12.62
N GLU A 124 14.98 14.02 11.95
CA GLU A 124 16.00 15.03 11.59
C GLU A 124 16.67 15.65 12.81
N TYR A 125 15.90 16.04 13.83
CA TYR A 125 16.46 16.61 15.06
C TYR A 125 17.27 15.60 15.87
N TYR A 126 16.82 14.34 15.95
CA TYR A 126 17.62 13.28 16.56
C TYR A 126 18.88 12.95 15.76
N ARG A 127 18.85 13.05 14.43
CA ARG A 127 20.04 12.89 13.59
C ARG A 127 21.09 13.96 13.89
N ARG A 128 20.68 15.24 13.88
CA ARG A 128 21.57 16.38 14.21
C ARG A 128 22.14 16.26 15.63
N ALA A 129 21.31 15.88 16.60
CA ALA A 129 21.77 15.70 17.97
C ALA A 129 22.76 14.51 18.12
N LYS A 130 22.60 13.45 17.31
CA LYS A 130 23.54 12.31 17.25
C LYS A 130 24.88 12.72 16.64
N GLU A 131 24.86 13.57 15.62
CA GLU A 131 26.07 14.09 14.98
C GLU A 131 26.89 14.96 15.96
N LEU A 132 26.21 15.69 16.85
CA LEU A 132 26.85 16.51 17.90
C LEU A 132 27.35 15.70 19.11
N ASP A 133 26.64 14.65 19.52
CA ASP A 133 27.08 13.73 20.57
C ASP A 133 26.93 12.25 20.15
N PRO A 134 27.91 11.72 19.39
CA PRO A 134 27.89 10.32 18.94
C PRO A 134 28.01 9.30 20.06
N LYS A 135 28.41 9.69 21.28
CA LYS A 135 28.59 8.78 22.43
C LYS A 135 27.32 8.63 23.26
N ASN A 136 26.29 9.42 22.99
CA ASN A 136 25.02 9.35 23.70
C ASN A 136 24.16 8.17 23.22
N VAL A 137 24.27 7.05 23.94
CA VAL A 137 23.47 5.83 23.70
C VAL A 137 21.97 6.09 23.80
N GLY A 138 21.54 7.01 24.67
CA GLY A 138 20.13 7.35 24.84
C GLY A 138 19.54 7.95 23.57
N LEU A 139 20.29 8.83 22.93
CA LEU A 139 19.89 9.53 21.72
C LEU A 139 19.89 8.62 20.49
N GLU A 140 20.89 7.74 20.38
CA GLU A 140 20.89 6.67 19.39
C GLU A 140 19.69 5.73 19.55
N ARG A 141 19.35 5.35 20.79
CA ARG A 141 18.17 4.51 21.07
C ARG A 141 16.88 5.19 20.63
N LYS A 142 16.69 6.47 20.94
CA LYS A 142 15.50 7.24 20.52
C LYS A 142 15.39 7.35 19.00
N HIS A 143 16.50 7.67 18.32
CA HIS A 143 16.54 7.71 16.87
C HIS A 143 16.20 6.36 16.24
N ALA A 144 16.82 5.27 16.72
CA ALA A 144 16.58 3.92 16.23
C ALA A 144 15.14 3.44 16.48
N GLU A 145 14.60 3.69 17.68
CA GLU A 145 13.22 3.35 18.03
C GLU A 145 12.22 4.05 17.10
N LEU A 146 12.42 5.35 16.85
CA LEU A 146 11.57 6.12 15.97
C LEU A 146 11.71 5.68 14.50
N ALA A 147 12.93 5.41 14.03
CA ALA A 147 13.20 4.94 12.68
C ALA A 147 12.57 3.57 12.42
N LEU A 148 12.68 2.64 13.38
CA LEU A 148 12.02 1.33 13.32
C LEU A 148 10.49 1.49 13.28
N ARG A 149 9.93 2.39 14.09
CA ARG A 149 8.49 2.65 14.09
C ARG A 149 8.00 3.16 12.73
N VAL A 150 8.77 4.02 12.05
CA VAL A 150 8.46 4.49 10.69
C VAL A 150 8.57 3.36 9.68
N GLY A 151 9.66 2.59 9.70
CA GLY A 151 9.86 1.47 8.78
C GLY A 151 8.77 0.40 8.93
N MET A 152 8.36 0.11 10.17
CA MET A 152 7.28 -0.82 10.46
C MET A 152 5.91 -0.27 10.03
N ALA A 153 5.61 1.00 10.28
CA ALA A 153 4.36 1.64 9.83
C ALA A 153 4.24 1.64 8.30
N GLY A 154 5.32 1.98 7.58
CA GLY A 154 5.38 1.87 6.12
C GLY A 154 5.18 0.43 5.65
N SER A 155 5.83 -0.55 6.28
CA SER A 155 5.63 -1.96 5.93
C SER A 155 4.21 -2.45 6.23
N ILE A 156 3.55 -1.95 7.28
CA ILE A 156 2.20 -2.33 7.66
C ILE A 156 1.22 -1.69 6.68
N GLU A 157 1.41 -0.43 6.29
CA GLU A 157 0.60 0.24 5.28
C GLU A 157 0.81 -0.39 3.89
N ASP A 158 2.03 -0.78 3.53
CA ASP A 158 2.34 -1.52 2.31
C ASP A 158 1.76 -2.94 2.35
N GLN A 159 1.85 -3.65 3.47
CA GLN A 159 1.24 -4.96 3.67
C GLN A 159 -0.27 -4.88 3.68
N MET A 160 -0.84 -3.85 4.30
CA MET A 160 -2.28 -3.62 4.36
C MET A 160 -2.78 -3.19 2.99
N ARG A 161 -2.04 -2.39 2.22
CA ARG A 161 -2.33 -2.05 0.83
C ARG A 161 -2.19 -3.27 -0.09
N ALA A 162 -1.20 -4.13 0.11
CA ALA A 162 -1.04 -5.39 -0.62
C ALA A 162 -2.19 -6.36 -0.31
N ASN A 163 -2.55 -6.52 0.98
CA ASN A 163 -3.68 -7.35 1.40
C ASN A 163 -5.03 -6.76 0.99
N LEU A 164 -5.17 -5.43 0.94
CA LEU A 164 -6.36 -4.74 0.44
C LEU A 164 -6.45 -4.83 -1.09
N SER A 165 -5.33 -4.83 -1.81
CA SER A 165 -5.33 -5.13 -3.25
C SER A 165 -5.66 -6.60 -3.55
N ASP A 166 -5.36 -7.52 -2.62
CA ASP A 166 -5.79 -8.92 -2.66
C ASP A 166 -7.25 -9.10 -2.17
N SER A 167 -7.89 -8.04 -1.67
CA SER A 167 -9.24 -8.11 -1.10
C SER A 167 -10.31 -8.04 -2.18
N TRP A 168 -10.63 -9.23 -2.70
CA TRP A 168 -11.93 -9.75 -3.14
C TRP A 168 -12.78 -9.01 -4.21
N PHE A 169 -12.62 -7.70 -4.47
CA PHE A 169 -13.52 -6.99 -5.42
C PHE A 169 -12.88 -6.14 -6.52
N ILE A 170 -11.78 -5.40 -6.31
CA ILE A 170 -11.30 -4.45 -7.33
C ILE A 170 -9.78 -4.34 -7.34
N GLY A 171 -9.13 -5.09 -8.23
CA GLY A 171 -7.76 -4.87 -8.66
C GLY A 171 -7.70 -4.84 -10.19
N GLN A 172 -7.98 -3.69 -10.80
CA GLN A 172 -7.61 -3.43 -12.20
C GLN A 172 -6.08 -3.47 -12.29
N GLY A 173 -5.51 -4.48 -12.95
CA GLY A 173 -4.08 -4.45 -13.22
C GLY A 173 -3.51 -5.70 -13.86
N ASP A 174 -3.46 -6.82 -13.13
CA ASP A 174 -2.56 -7.91 -13.51
C ASP A 174 -3.33 -9.24 -13.68
N ASN A 175 -3.76 -9.44 -14.93
CA ASN A 175 -4.54 -10.56 -15.44
C ASN A 175 -3.82 -11.93 -15.38
N THR A 176 -3.74 -12.55 -14.20
CA THR A 176 -3.91 -14.01 -14.07
C THR A 176 -4.23 -14.34 -12.61
N ALA A 177 -5.48 -14.65 -12.28
CA ALA A 177 -5.74 -15.17 -10.94
C ALA A 177 -5.03 -16.50 -10.74
N SER A 178 -4.67 -16.78 -9.48
CA SER A 178 -4.02 -18.04 -9.12
C SER A 178 -4.87 -19.24 -9.59
N LEU A 179 -4.22 -20.34 -9.95
CA LEU A 179 -4.89 -21.57 -10.37
C LEU A 179 -5.86 -22.10 -9.28
N GLY A 180 -5.58 -21.79 -8.01
CA GLY A 180 -6.48 -22.07 -6.89
C GLY A 180 -7.75 -21.23 -6.94
N THR A 181 -7.61 -19.93 -7.19
CA THR A 181 -8.74 -18.99 -7.36
C THR A 181 -9.61 -19.39 -8.55
N ALA A 182 -9.02 -19.74 -9.69
CA ALA A 182 -9.77 -20.20 -10.85
C ALA A 182 -10.55 -21.51 -10.58
N ARG A 183 -10.01 -22.43 -9.78
CA ARG A 183 -10.73 -23.64 -9.36
C ARG A 183 -11.90 -23.32 -8.43
N LEU A 184 -11.69 -22.46 -7.43
CA LEU A 184 -12.74 -22.05 -6.50
C LEU A 184 -13.91 -21.40 -7.25
N LEU A 185 -13.62 -20.46 -8.15
CA LEU A 185 -14.66 -19.81 -8.96
C LEU A 185 -15.41 -20.80 -9.87
N SER A 186 -14.72 -21.80 -10.43
CA SER A 186 -15.38 -22.85 -11.22
C SER A 186 -16.28 -23.78 -10.39
N PHE A 187 -16.06 -23.91 -9.08
CA PHE A 187 -16.97 -24.64 -8.19
C PHE A 187 -18.26 -23.86 -7.90
N ILE A 188 -18.20 -22.52 -7.86
CA ILE A 188 -19.36 -21.66 -7.60
C ILE A 188 -20.25 -21.56 -8.84
N ALA A 189 -19.66 -21.26 -10.00
CA ALA A 189 -20.36 -21.33 -11.27
C ALA A 189 -19.40 -21.81 -12.38
N PRO A 190 -19.77 -22.87 -13.12
CA PRO A 190 -18.94 -23.36 -14.22
C PRO A 190 -18.74 -22.25 -15.25
N GLY A 191 -17.49 -22.02 -15.66
CA GLY A 191 -17.12 -20.98 -16.63
C GLY A 191 -16.48 -19.73 -16.03
N LEU A 192 -16.76 -19.38 -14.76
CA LEU A 192 -16.12 -18.23 -14.10
C LEU A 192 -14.60 -18.38 -13.98
N GLY A 193 -14.11 -19.58 -13.65
CA GLY A 193 -12.67 -19.84 -13.60
C GLY A 193 -11.97 -19.66 -14.95
N HIS A 194 -12.66 -19.91 -16.06
CA HIS A 194 -12.12 -19.71 -17.41
C HIS A 194 -12.12 -18.23 -17.83
N LEU A 195 -13.13 -17.46 -17.40
CA LEU A 195 -13.18 -16.01 -17.62
C LEU A 195 -12.02 -15.31 -16.92
N VAL A 196 -11.71 -15.72 -15.68
CA VAL A 196 -10.61 -15.17 -14.89
C VAL A 196 -9.23 -15.57 -15.43
N LEU A 197 -9.13 -16.71 -16.13
CA LEU A 197 -7.90 -17.14 -16.82
C LEU A 197 -7.77 -16.56 -18.24
N GLY A 198 -8.64 -15.64 -18.65
CA GLY A 198 -8.62 -15.01 -19.98
C GLY A 198 -9.13 -15.90 -21.12
N ARG A 199 -9.68 -17.10 -20.82
CA ARG A 199 -10.26 -18.03 -21.80
C ARG A 199 -11.75 -17.73 -22.00
N THR A 200 -12.04 -16.55 -22.55
CA THR A 200 -13.39 -15.98 -22.63
C THR A 200 -14.38 -16.86 -23.40
N ALA A 201 -13.99 -17.42 -24.55
CA ALA A 201 -14.86 -18.27 -25.36
C ALA A 201 -15.36 -19.53 -24.60
N ALA A 202 -14.45 -20.23 -23.91
CA ALA A 202 -14.80 -21.41 -23.11
C ALA A 202 -15.59 -21.02 -21.84
N GLY A 203 -15.23 -19.89 -21.22
CA GLY A 203 -15.90 -19.39 -20.02
C GLY A 203 -17.37 -19.03 -20.26
N PHE A 204 -17.65 -18.22 -21.30
CA PHE A 204 -19.02 -17.86 -21.64
C PHE A 204 -19.87 -19.04 -22.13
N GLY A 205 -19.29 -20.00 -22.86
CA GLY A 205 -20.01 -21.19 -23.31
C GLY A 205 -20.46 -22.09 -22.15
N LEU A 206 -19.57 -22.34 -21.18
CA LEU A 206 -19.90 -23.13 -19.98
C LEU A 206 -20.90 -22.40 -19.08
N LEU A 207 -20.69 -21.10 -18.86
CA LEU A 207 -21.57 -20.28 -18.03
C LEU A 207 -22.98 -20.17 -18.63
N GLY A 208 -23.09 -19.95 -19.94
CA GLY A 208 -24.38 -19.87 -20.63
C GLY A 208 -25.16 -21.18 -20.58
N THR A 209 -24.47 -22.32 -20.75
CA THR A 209 -25.10 -23.65 -20.66
C THR A 209 -25.61 -23.92 -19.24
N TRP A 210 -24.84 -23.54 -18.22
CA TRP A 210 -25.22 -23.71 -16.82
C TRP A 210 -26.41 -22.82 -16.44
N ILE A 211 -26.41 -21.55 -16.86
CA ILE A 211 -27.54 -20.63 -16.65
C ILE A 211 -28.80 -21.17 -17.34
N ALA A 212 -28.70 -21.70 -18.56
CA ALA A 212 -29.84 -22.30 -19.24
C ALA A 212 -30.41 -23.51 -18.48
N CYS A 213 -29.56 -24.34 -17.87
CA CYS A 213 -30.00 -25.44 -17.00
C CYS A 213 -30.69 -24.92 -15.73
N MET A 214 -30.16 -23.86 -15.11
CA MET A 214 -30.79 -23.23 -13.94
C MET A 214 -32.16 -22.65 -14.27
N VAL A 215 -32.30 -21.95 -15.40
CA VAL A 215 -33.58 -21.41 -15.88
C VAL A 215 -34.58 -22.54 -16.15
N TRP A 216 -34.14 -23.65 -16.75
CA TRP A 216 -34.99 -24.83 -16.92
C TRP A 216 -35.49 -25.37 -15.59
N LEU A 217 -34.61 -25.53 -14.59
CA LEU A 217 -35.00 -26.00 -13.26
C LEU A 217 -35.95 -25.04 -12.53
N LEU A 218 -35.81 -23.73 -12.74
CA LEU A 218 -36.74 -22.73 -12.19
C LEU A 218 -38.16 -22.88 -12.78
N ILE A 219 -38.28 -23.21 -14.07
CA ILE A 219 -39.58 -23.48 -14.69
C ILE A 219 -40.23 -24.73 -14.05
N GLN A 220 -39.43 -25.75 -13.73
CA GLN A 220 -39.86 -26.99 -13.08
C GLN A 220 -39.83 -26.95 -11.54
N HIS A 221 -40.02 -25.77 -10.92
CA HIS A 221 -39.92 -25.56 -9.47
C HIS A 221 -40.72 -26.58 -8.61
N ASN A 222 -41.88 -27.05 -9.08
CA ASN A 222 -42.69 -28.05 -8.37
C ASN A 222 -41.99 -29.41 -8.28
N ASP A 223 -41.34 -29.86 -9.36
CA ASP A 223 -40.59 -31.12 -9.39
C ASP A 223 -39.31 -31.00 -8.56
N VAL A 224 -38.67 -29.82 -8.55
CA VAL A 224 -37.50 -29.53 -7.71
C VAL A 224 -37.87 -29.61 -6.23
N ALA A 225 -38.97 -29.00 -5.83
CA ALA A 225 -39.47 -29.08 -4.46
C ALA A 225 -39.81 -30.52 -4.04
N GLY A 226 -40.36 -31.31 -4.96
CA GLY A 226 -40.62 -32.74 -4.77
C GLY A 226 -39.34 -33.55 -4.54
N LEU A 227 -38.31 -33.34 -5.37
CA LEU A 227 -37.00 -33.99 -5.24
C LEU A 227 -36.30 -33.61 -3.93
N VAL A 228 -36.31 -32.33 -3.56
CA VAL A 228 -35.72 -31.83 -2.31
C VAL A 228 -36.40 -32.47 -1.10
N LYS A 229 -37.74 -32.54 -1.09
CA LYS A 229 -38.49 -33.21 -0.01
C LYS A 229 -38.12 -34.69 0.11
N MET A 230 -37.86 -35.38 -1.00
CA MET A 230 -37.40 -36.76 -0.98
C MET A 230 -35.99 -36.90 -0.37
N ILE A 231 -35.06 -36.01 -0.74
CA ILE A 231 -33.69 -36.01 -0.19
C ILE A 231 -33.69 -35.75 1.32
N LEU A 232 -34.59 -34.89 1.81
CA LEU A 232 -34.76 -34.59 3.24
C LEU A 232 -35.59 -35.65 4.01
N GLY A 233 -35.89 -36.80 3.40
CA GLY A 233 -36.57 -37.93 4.07
C GLY A 233 -38.10 -37.86 4.08
N GLY A 234 -38.70 -36.92 3.36
CA GLY A 234 -40.14 -36.81 3.15
C GLY A 234 -40.64 -37.55 1.90
N ARG A 235 -41.96 -37.68 1.74
CA ARG A 235 -42.56 -38.21 0.51
C ARG A 235 -42.77 -37.05 -0.48
N GLY A 236 -42.02 -37.07 -1.58
CA GLY A 236 -42.13 -36.08 -2.66
C GLY A 236 -42.46 -36.72 -3.99
N ASN A 237 -43.30 -36.07 -4.79
CA ASN A 237 -43.58 -36.47 -6.17
C ASN A 237 -42.80 -35.52 -7.11
N PHE A 238 -42.05 -36.08 -8.04
CA PHE A 238 -41.34 -35.33 -9.08
C PHE A 238 -41.46 -36.07 -10.42
N GLY A 239 -41.58 -35.32 -11.51
CA GLY A 239 -41.53 -35.84 -12.88
C GLY A 239 -40.10 -36.12 -13.35
N GLY A 240 -39.93 -37.05 -14.29
CA GLY A 240 -38.63 -37.39 -14.87
C GLY A 240 -37.96 -36.26 -15.68
N GLY A 241 -38.69 -35.17 -15.94
CA GLY A 241 -38.20 -34.00 -16.67
C GLY A 241 -37.10 -33.20 -15.96
N ILE A 242 -36.87 -33.46 -14.67
CA ILE A 242 -35.84 -32.79 -13.86
C ILE A 242 -34.43 -33.35 -14.06
N PHE A 243 -34.32 -34.62 -14.50
CA PHE A 243 -33.03 -35.30 -14.62
C PHE A 243 -32.14 -34.74 -15.74
N PRO A 244 -32.64 -34.42 -16.95
CA PRO A 244 -31.80 -33.87 -18.03
C PRO A 244 -31.05 -32.58 -17.65
N PRO A 245 -31.69 -31.50 -17.14
CA PRO A 245 -30.96 -30.29 -16.78
C PRO A 245 -30.01 -30.49 -15.59
N LEU A 246 -30.34 -31.40 -14.65
CA LEU A 246 -29.49 -31.72 -13.50
C LEU A 246 -28.23 -32.48 -13.92
N LEU A 247 -28.37 -33.44 -14.84
CA LEU A 247 -27.24 -34.22 -15.37
C LEU A 247 -26.31 -33.34 -16.21
N ILE A 248 -26.86 -32.44 -17.03
CA ILE A 248 -26.06 -31.47 -17.80
C ILE A 248 -25.35 -30.48 -16.87
N ALA A 249 -26.01 -30.00 -15.81
CA ALA A 249 -25.38 -29.11 -14.82
C ALA A 249 -24.21 -29.79 -14.07
N ILE A 250 -24.33 -31.08 -13.75
CA ILE A 250 -23.25 -31.85 -13.13
C ILE A 250 -22.09 -32.06 -14.11
N ILE A 251 -22.38 -32.46 -15.36
CA ILE A 251 -21.34 -32.67 -16.39
C ILE A 251 -20.56 -31.37 -16.65
N THR A 252 -21.26 -30.24 -16.76
CA THR A 252 -20.62 -28.93 -16.99
C THR A 252 -19.72 -28.51 -15.82
N LEU A 253 -20.08 -28.83 -14.58
CA LEU A 253 -19.23 -28.63 -13.40
C LEU A 253 -17.94 -29.46 -13.48
N PHE A 254 -18.06 -30.76 -13.78
CA PHE A 254 -16.89 -31.65 -13.92
C PHE A 254 -15.98 -31.26 -15.09
N MET A 255 -16.55 -30.87 -16.23
CA MET A 255 -15.76 -30.39 -17.38
C MET A 255 -15.04 -29.06 -17.07
N ALA A 256 -15.68 -28.14 -16.34
CA ALA A 256 -15.06 -26.89 -15.92
C ALA A 256 -13.86 -27.13 -15.00
N VAL A 257 -13.97 -28.06 -14.04
CA VAL A 257 -12.86 -28.39 -13.14
C VAL A 257 -11.75 -29.19 -13.86
N GLY A 258 -12.11 -30.15 -14.70
CA GLY A 258 -11.16 -31.00 -15.43
C GLY A 258 -10.34 -30.23 -16.48
N SER A 259 -10.97 -29.30 -17.20
CA SER A 259 -10.30 -28.52 -18.25
C SER A 259 -9.30 -27.47 -17.70
N LEU A 260 -9.37 -27.17 -16.41
CA LEU A 260 -8.37 -26.35 -15.69
C LEU A 260 -7.09 -27.14 -15.34
N SER A 261 -7.14 -28.47 -15.33
CA SER A 261 -6.01 -29.34 -14.96
C SER A 261 -4.89 -29.39 -16.01
N GLY A 262 -5.22 -29.20 -17.30
CA GLY A 262 -4.27 -29.32 -18.42
C GLY A 262 -3.40 -28.07 -18.71
N GLY A 263 -3.52 -27.00 -17.93
CA GLY A 263 -3.01 -25.66 -18.26
C GLY A 263 -1.56 -25.34 -17.86
N ARG A 264 -0.70 -26.33 -17.57
CA ARG A 264 0.69 -26.07 -17.11
C ARG A 264 1.59 -25.40 -18.15
N SER A 265 1.19 -25.32 -19.43
CA SER A 265 2.12 -24.95 -20.51
C SER A 265 2.10 -23.48 -20.95
N ALA A 266 1.09 -22.68 -20.60
CA ALA A 266 0.96 -21.31 -21.14
C ALA A 266 1.58 -20.22 -20.24
N ALA A 267 1.63 -20.43 -18.92
CA ALA A 267 2.11 -19.42 -17.96
C ALA A 267 3.65 -19.28 -17.88
N ARG A 268 4.42 -20.16 -18.54
CA ARG A 268 5.90 -20.16 -18.44
C ARG A 268 6.60 -19.21 -19.43
N LYS A 269 5.87 -18.37 -20.17
CA LYS A 269 6.45 -17.32 -21.03
C LYS A 269 6.46 -15.93 -20.37
N ALA A 270 6.40 -15.85 -19.05
CA ALA A 270 6.79 -14.62 -18.35
C ALA A 270 8.31 -14.44 -18.51
N LYS A 271 8.72 -13.43 -19.28
CA LYS A 271 10.14 -13.07 -19.41
C LYS A 271 10.73 -12.87 -18.01
N PRO A 272 11.86 -13.50 -17.67
CA PRO A 272 12.50 -13.26 -16.38
C PRO A 272 12.86 -11.78 -16.28
N LYS A 273 12.45 -11.12 -15.19
CA LYS A 273 12.86 -9.74 -14.90
C LYS A 273 14.40 -9.72 -14.85
N ALA A 274 15.02 -8.95 -15.73
CA ALA A 274 16.46 -8.81 -15.76
C ALA A 274 16.91 -8.02 -14.53
N HIS A 275 17.60 -8.67 -13.61
CA HIS A 275 18.32 -7.97 -12.56
C HIS A 275 19.51 -7.24 -13.21
N PRO A 276 19.69 -5.93 -13.00
CA PRO A 276 20.94 -5.28 -13.39
C PRO A 276 22.08 -5.96 -12.64
N LYS A 277 23.08 -6.46 -13.38
CA LYS A 277 24.27 -7.05 -12.76
C LYS A 277 24.99 -5.94 -11.98
N PRO A 278 25.46 -6.20 -10.75
CA PRO A 278 26.28 -5.24 -10.02
C PRO A 278 27.52 -4.89 -10.87
N PRO A 279 27.93 -3.62 -10.92
CA PRO A 279 29.08 -3.19 -11.70
C PRO A 279 30.35 -3.69 -10.99
N VAL A 280 30.81 -4.88 -11.37
CA VAL A 280 32.04 -5.51 -10.85
C VAL A 280 33.27 -5.12 -11.69
N ASP A 281 33.08 -4.50 -12.85
CA ASP A 281 34.15 -4.23 -13.83
C ASP A 281 34.39 -2.73 -14.11
N LEU A 282 33.97 -1.81 -13.24
CA LEU A 282 34.38 -0.41 -13.37
C LEU A 282 35.80 -0.26 -12.80
N PRO A 283 36.77 0.33 -13.55
CA PRO A 283 38.06 0.66 -12.97
C PRO A 283 37.82 1.67 -11.84
N PHE A 284 38.38 1.38 -10.67
CA PHE A 284 38.43 2.33 -9.57
C PHE A 284 39.40 3.43 -9.99
N GLU A 285 38.87 4.59 -10.37
CA GLU A 285 39.62 5.86 -10.40
C GLU A 285 39.58 6.52 -9.01
#